data_AF-A0A167B347-F1
#
_entry.id   AF-A0A167B347-F1
#
_cell.length_a   1.000
_cell.length_b   1.000
_cell.length_c   1.000
_cell.angle_alpha   90.00
_cell.angle_beta   90.00
_cell.angle_gamma   90.00
#
_symmetry.space_group_name_H-M   'P 1'
#
loop_
_entity.id
_entity.type
_entity.pdbx_description
1 polymer ?
#
loop_
_entity_poly.entity_id
_entity_poly.type
_entity_poly.pdbx_seq_one_letter_code
_entity_poly.pdbx_strand_id
1 'polypeptide(L)'
;LLNYLQLILGHYHVSYQKLTNKDIPRLPQLREQFTATELNVTMTDYKFEGWLGHSPESVNGKMEWGAFEPKKWTEDDVDIEVSHCGICGSDLHMLRSGWAETPYPCCVGHEIVGKAVRVGKNVKHVSVGDRVGVGAQARSCMQSDCPECSTGRENYCGRANVSTYGSVYPNGEGKSYGGYADYNRTNGHFVIKIPEGLPSEDAAPMLCGGITVFSPLKDNGCGPGKTVGIVGVGGLGHFGVLFAKALGADKVVGISRKASKKDEVLKLGADEYIATDDDKDWAKKNARSIDLIVSTVSSEKMPLQQYLTLLKVNGTYIQVGAPDGGNLPAINAFTLLMNGIKVGGSGIGSPSEIKEMLDLAVEKKVKPWVQKRPMKDANKAIVDMEAGHARYRYVLVNEKHAKL
;
A
#
# COMPACT_ATOMS: atom_id res chain seq x y z
N LEU A 1 -37.09 8.44 10.42
CA LEU A 1 -37.78 7.93 11.63
C LEU A 1 -38.82 6.85 11.33
N LEU A 2 -39.78 7.05 10.41
CA LEU A 2 -40.81 6.02 10.13
C LEU A 2 -40.26 4.69 9.55
N ASN A 3 -39.25 4.73 8.68
CA ASN A 3 -38.63 3.50 8.15
C ASN A 3 -37.77 2.74 9.18
N TYR A 4 -37.42 3.38 10.30
CA TYR A 4 -36.60 2.79 11.35
C TYR A 4 -37.46 2.06 12.41
N LEU A 5 -38.72 2.47 12.57
CA LEU A 5 -39.71 1.82 13.45
C LEU A 5 -40.26 0.50 12.88
N GLN A 6 -40.21 0.32 11.56
CA GLN A 6 -40.71 -0.89 10.89
C GLN A 6 -39.81 -2.12 11.10
N LEU A 7 -38.52 -1.93 11.35
CA LEU A 7 -37.57 -3.01 11.60
C LEU A 7 -37.63 -3.55 13.05
N ILE A 8 -38.04 -2.71 14.01
CA ILE A 8 -38.08 -3.08 15.43
C ILE A 8 -39.36 -3.86 15.80
N LEU A 9 -40.45 -3.66 15.06
CA LEU A 9 -41.73 -4.34 15.31
C LEU A 9 -41.86 -5.71 14.63
N GLY A 10 -40.84 -6.18 13.90
CA GLY A 10 -40.83 -7.49 13.26
C GLY A 10 -40.66 -8.69 14.21
N HIS A 11 -40.49 -8.45 15.51
CA HIS A 11 -40.25 -9.49 16.52
C HIS A 11 -41.42 -9.77 17.48
N TYR A 12 -42.57 -9.12 17.32
CA TYR A 12 -43.77 -9.43 18.11
C TYR A 12 -45.00 -9.58 17.21
N HIS A 13 -45.63 -10.75 17.25
CA HIS A 13 -46.94 -10.99 16.63
C HIS A 13 -48.01 -10.12 17.31
N VAL A 14 -48.34 -8.98 16.70
CA VAL A 14 -49.54 -8.19 17.05
C VAL A 14 -50.17 -7.66 15.75
N SER A 15 -51.49 -7.84 15.61
CA SER A 15 -52.26 -7.47 14.43
C SER A 15 -52.25 -5.96 14.16
N TYR A 16 -52.05 -5.59 12.88
CA TYR A 16 -52.09 -4.21 12.41
C TYR A 16 -53.49 -3.58 12.56
N GLN A 17 -53.63 -2.60 13.46
CA GLN A 17 -54.62 -1.54 13.33
C GLN A 17 -53.90 -0.18 13.32
N LYS A 18 -54.30 0.69 12.38
CA LYS A 18 -53.74 2.02 12.12
C LYS A 18 -53.83 2.90 13.38
N LEU A 19 -52.70 3.18 14.01
CA LEU A 19 -52.61 4.23 15.03
C LEU A 19 -52.42 5.59 14.34
N THR A 20 -53.26 6.57 14.71
CA THR A 20 -53.14 7.97 14.28
C THR A 20 -52.68 8.84 15.45
N ASN A 21 -52.18 10.05 15.17
CA ASN A 21 -51.47 10.98 16.08
C ASN A 21 -52.28 11.51 17.30
N LYS A 22 -53.33 10.84 17.77
CA LYS A 22 -54.20 11.31 18.86
C LYS A 22 -54.21 10.48 20.15
N ASP A 23 -53.44 9.39 20.25
CA ASP A 23 -53.50 8.50 21.43
C ASP A 23 -52.28 8.59 22.39
N ILE A 24 -51.54 9.70 22.38
CA ILE A 24 -50.49 9.98 23.37
C ILE A 24 -51.06 11.01 24.37
N PRO A 25 -51.72 10.60 25.48
CA PRO A 25 -50.99 10.50 26.76
C PRO A 25 -51.63 9.59 27.83
N ARG A 26 -50.84 8.71 28.48
CA ARG A 26 -50.92 8.31 29.92
C ARG A 26 -50.18 6.99 30.16
N LEU A 27 -48.87 7.03 30.40
CA LEU A 27 -48.16 6.00 31.17
C LEU A 27 -46.94 6.63 31.86
N PRO A 28 -47.04 7.11 33.11
CA PRO A 28 -45.92 7.68 33.83
C PRO A 28 -45.10 6.59 34.56
N GLN A 29 -44.65 5.54 33.88
CA GLN A 29 -43.92 4.42 34.51
C GLN A 29 -42.84 3.73 33.64
N LEU A 30 -42.48 4.26 32.47
CA LEU A 30 -41.41 3.71 31.62
C LEU A 30 -40.14 4.57 31.55
N ARG A 31 -39.95 5.50 32.49
CA ARG A 31 -38.85 6.49 32.46
C ARG A 31 -37.58 6.09 33.23
N GLU A 32 -37.47 4.86 33.74
CA GLU A 32 -36.33 4.44 34.57
C GLU A 32 -35.56 3.18 34.08
N GLN A 33 -35.77 2.71 32.85
CA GLN A 33 -35.02 1.52 32.35
C GLN A 33 -34.32 1.69 31.00
N PHE A 34 -34.06 2.93 30.58
CA PHE A 34 -33.11 3.17 29.49
C PHE A 34 -31.94 3.98 30.03
N THR A 35 -31.09 3.31 30.82
CA THR A 35 -29.72 3.78 31.03
C THR A 35 -29.05 3.86 29.65
N ALA A 36 -28.46 5.01 29.36
CA ALA A 36 -27.77 5.34 28.14
C ALA A 36 -26.54 4.45 27.90
N THR A 37 -26.74 3.21 27.48
CA THR A 37 -25.64 2.25 27.23
C THR A 37 -25.56 1.73 25.80
N GLU A 38 -26.45 2.14 24.89
CA GLU A 38 -26.36 1.74 23.48
C GLU A 38 -26.86 2.87 22.57
N LEU A 39 -25.98 3.85 22.27
CA LEU A 39 -25.96 4.70 21.07
C LEU A 39 -24.90 5.81 21.23
N ASN A 40 -23.68 5.47 21.63
CA ASN A 40 -22.54 6.37 21.44
C ASN A 40 -22.05 6.23 19.99
N VAL A 41 -22.88 6.61 19.02
CA VAL A 41 -22.36 7.06 17.73
C VAL A 41 -21.77 8.43 18.00
N THR A 42 -20.50 8.47 18.39
CA THR A 42 -19.73 9.71 18.31
C THR A 42 -19.67 10.09 16.83
N MET A 43 -20.62 10.91 16.40
CA MET A 43 -20.58 11.62 15.12
C MET A 43 -19.26 12.37 15.11
N THR A 44 -18.36 11.99 14.21
CA THR A 44 -17.16 12.77 13.93
C THR A 44 -17.61 14.09 13.32
N ASP A 45 -16.91 15.18 13.64
CA ASP A 45 -17.13 16.50 13.06
C ASP A 45 -16.62 16.62 11.61
N TYR A 46 -15.93 15.59 11.13
CA TYR A 46 -15.44 15.44 9.76
C TYR A 46 -16.18 14.36 8.95
N LYS A 47 -16.14 14.53 7.62
CA LYS A 47 -16.72 13.62 6.62
C LYS A 47 -15.63 12.90 5.85
N PHE A 48 -15.92 11.66 5.47
CA PHE A 48 -15.06 10.87 4.59
C PHE A 48 -15.43 11.17 3.14
N GLU A 49 -14.59 11.96 2.48
CA GLU A 49 -14.73 12.35 1.07
C GLU A 49 -13.40 12.12 0.35
N GLY A 50 -13.47 11.73 -0.92
CA GLY A 50 -12.29 11.47 -1.73
C GLY A 50 -12.60 11.22 -3.19
N TRP A 51 -11.56 10.96 -3.98
CA TRP A 51 -11.67 10.58 -5.38
C TRP A 51 -12.15 9.14 -5.52
N LEU A 52 -13.35 8.96 -6.04
CA LEU A 52 -14.02 7.68 -6.26
C LEU A 52 -13.92 7.26 -7.72
N GLY A 53 -13.35 6.08 -7.96
CA GLY A 53 -13.53 5.36 -9.21
C GLY A 53 -14.87 4.65 -9.22
N HIS A 54 -15.53 4.60 -10.37
CA HIS A 54 -16.86 3.99 -10.55
C HIS A 54 -16.88 2.89 -11.62
N SER A 55 -15.83 2.81 -12.44
CA SER A 55 -15.68 1.79 -13.48
C SER A 55 -14.20 1.70 -13.89
N PRO A 56 -13.81 0.71 -14.71
CA PRO A 56 -12.44 0.61 -15.24
C PRO A 56 -11.96 1.87 -15.97
N GLU A 57 -12.89 2.70 -16.48
CA GLU A 57 -12.59 3.96 -17.13
C GLU A 57 -12.04 5.03 -16.18
N SER A 58 -12.19 4.86 -14.86
CA SER A 58 -11.71 5.81 -13.86
C SER A 58 -10.18 5.95 -13.88
N VAL A 59 -9.44 4.93 -14.32
CA VAL A 59 -7.97 5.02 -14.53
C VAL A 59 -7.58 6.10 -15.56
N ASN A 60 -8.48 6.45 -16.47
CA ASN A 60 -8.27 7.46 -17.52
C ASN A 60 -8.53 8.89 -17.01
N GLY A 61 -8.34 9.14 -15.71
CA GLY A 61 -8.59 10.44 -15.08
C GLY A 61 -10.07 10.77 -14.93
N LYS A 62 -10.91 9.75 -14.70
CA LYS A 62 -12.37 9.88 -14.56
C LYS A 62 -12.85 9.44 -13.16
N MET A 63 -12.04 9.66 -12.13
CA MET A 63 -12.54 9.58 -10.75
C MET A 63 -13.37 10.82 -10.44
N GLU A 64 -14.35 10.67 -9.56
CA GLU A 64 -15.24 11.75 -9.13
C GLU A 64 -15.05 12.01 -7.64
N TRP A 65 -14.96 13.27 -7.22
CA TRP A 65 -14.90 13.60 -5.80
C TRP A 65 -16.27 13.35 -5.16
N GLY A 66 -16.33 12.54 -4.11
CA GLY A 66 -17.58 12.20 -3.45
C GLY A 66 -17.41 11.64 -2.05
N ALA A 67 -18.52 11.59 -1.32
CA ALA A 67 -18.56 11.00 0.02
C ALA A 67 -18.59 9.47 -0.05
N PHE A 68 -17.98 8.82 0.93
CA PHE A 68 -18.05 7.39 1.14
C PHE A 68 -18.24 7.06 2.62
N GLU A 69 -18.81 5.89 2.89
CA GLU A 69 -18.93 5.37 4.26
C GLU A 69 -17.69 4.53 4.58
N PRO A 70 -16.84 4.93 5.54
CA PRO A 70 -15.70 4.10 5.95
C PRO A 70 -16.20 2.84 6.66
N LYS A 71 -15.30 1.90 6.95
CA LYS A 71 -15.67 0.77 7.81
C LYS A 71 -16.26 1.26 9.15
N LYS A 72 -17.15 0.45 9.72
CA LYS A 72 -17.68 0.63 11.07
C LYS A 72 -16.52 0.78 12.05
N TRP A 73 -16.63 1.76 12.93
CA TRP A 73 -15.62 2.03 13.96
C TRP A 73 -15.53 0.86 14.95
N THR A 74 -14.30 0.46 15.28
CA THR A 74 -13.99 -0.31 16.48
C THR A 74 -12.97 0.43 17.35
N GLU A 75 -12.85 0.00 18.60
CA GLU A 75 -11.89 0.58 19.54
C GLU A 75 -10.42 0.25 19.23
N ASP A 76 -10.17 -0.49 18.15
CA ASP A 76 -8.85 -0.78 17.60
C ASP A 76 -8.51 0.12 16.41
N ASP A 77 -9.41 1.01 15.99
CA ASP A 77 -9.23 1.83 14.80
C ASP A 77 -8.57 3.19 15.08
N VAL A 78 -8.04 3.79 14.02
CA VAL A 78 -7.57 5.18 13.97
C VAL A 78 -8.19 5.85 12.75
N ASP A 79 -8.73 7.05 12.95
CA ASP A 79 -9.04 7.97 11.84
C ASP A 79 -7.87 8.93 11.63
N ILE A 80 -7.49 9.11 10.37
CA ILE A 80 -6.34 9.87 9.93
C ILE A 80 -6.81 10.99 9.01
N GLU A 81 -6.47 12.23 9.36
CA GLU A 81 -6.59 13.39 8.47
C GLU A 81 -5.42 13.34 7.49
N VAL A 82 -5.71 13.05 6.21
CA VAL A 82 -4.71 12.72 5.20
C VAL A 82 -4.05 13.99 4.69
N SER A 83 -2.73 14.06 4.83
CA SER A 83 -1.92 15.18 4.33
C SER A 83 -1.22 14.85 3.01
N HIS A 84 -0.77 13.60 2.86
CA HIS A 84 -0.03 13.13 1.70
C HIS A 84 -0.46 11.71 1.35
N CYS A 85 -0.52 11.40 0.07
CA CYS A 85 -0.68 10.02 -0.41
C CYS A 85 0.17 9.79 -1.66
N GLY A 86 1.05 8.80 -1.63
CA GLY A 86 1.80 8.41 -2.82
C GLY A 86 0.92 7.75 -3.88
N ILE A 87 1.30 7.91 -5.16
CA ILE A 87 0.66 7.21 -6.28
C ILE A 87 1.49 5.97 -6.63
N CYS A 88 0.88 4.79 -6.50
CA CYS A 88 1.46 3.50 -6.76
C CYS A 88 0.88 2.87 -8.03
N GLY A 89 1.65 2.02 -8.73
CA GLY A 89 1.14 1.29 -9.90
C GLY A 89 -0.07 0.41 -9.56
N SER A 90 -0.13 -0.07 -8.32
CA SER A 90 -1.28 -0.82 -7.79
C SER A 90 -2.58 -0.01 -7.75
N ASP A 91 -2.52 1.32 -7.65
CA ASP A 91 -3.71 2.17 -7.73
C ASP A 91 -4.31 2.09 -9.13
N LEU A 92 -3.45 2.10 -10.16
CA LEU A 92 -3.85 2.01 -11.57
C LEU A 92 -4.39 0.61 -11.90
N HIS A 93 -3.72 -0.45 -11.42
CA HIS A 93 -4.21 -1.82 -11.58
C HIS A 93 -5.59 -2.02 -10.93
N MET A 94 -5.84 -1.45 -9.76
CA MET A 94 -7.17 -1.47 -9.14
C MET A 94 -8.17 -0.63 -9.94
N LEU A 95 -7.87 0.63 -10.28
CA LEU A 95 -8.78 1.49 -11.03
C LEU A 95 -9.20 0.93 -12.39
N ARG A 96 -8.43 0.00 -12.97
CA ARG A 96 -8.73 -0.63 -14.26
C ARG A 96 -9.23 -2.08 -14.16
N SER A 97 -9.41 -2.61 -12.94
CA SER A 97 -9.71 -4.03 -12.71
C SER A 97 -8.67 -4.99 -13.34
N GLY A 98 -7.38 -4.62 -13.32
CA GLY A 98 -6.31 -5.35 -14.02
C GLY A 98 -5.88 -6.67 -13.36
N TRP A 99 -6.08 -6.81 -12.05
CA TRP A 99 -5.80 -8.05 -11.31
C TRP A 99 -7.05 -8.90 -11.06
N ALA A 100 -8.17 -8.25 -10.79
CA ALA A 100 -9.48 -8.84 -10.58
C ALA A 100 -10.56 -7.76 -10.73
N GLU A 101 -11.83 -8.15 -10.74
CA GLU A 101 -12.94 -7.20 -10.69
C GLU A 101 -12.85 -6.32 -9.45
N THR A 102 -12.85 -5.00 -9.67
CA THR A 102 -12.76 -4.02 -8.58
C THR A 102 -14.13 -3.78 -7.94
N PRO A 103 -14.22 -3.77 -6.60
CA PRO A 103 -15.47 -3.47 -5.93
C PRO A 103 -15.74 -1.95 -5.97
N TYR A 104 -16.29 -1.46 -7.09
CA TYR A 104 -16.68 -0.05 -7.23
C TYR A 104 -17.89 0.33 -6.32
N PRO A 105 -18.07 1.62 -5.96
CA PRO A 105 -17.06 2.66 -6.08
C PRO A 105 -15.86 2.37 -5.17
N CYS A 106 -14.66 2.74 -5.61
CA CYS A 106 -13.42 2.56 -4.86
C CYS A 106 -12.70 3.91 -4.71
N CYS A 107 -12.13 4.17 -3.53
CA CYS A 107 -11.14 5.23 -3.35
C CYS A 107 -9.78 4.54 -3.20
N VAL A 108 -8.83 4.81 -4.11
CA VAL A 108 -7.50 4.19 -4.08
C VAL A 108 -6.50 5.02 -3.27
N GLY A 109 -5.22 4.68 -3.31
CA GLY A 109 -4.15 5.28 -2.52
C GLY A 109 -3.87 4.51 -1.24
N HIS A 110 -2.69 3.91 -1.12
CA HIS A 110 -2.28 3.14 0.07
C HIS A 110 -0.89 3.52 0.59
N GLU A 111 -0.46 4.73 0.28
CA GLU A 111 0.82 5.30 0.68
C GLU A 111 0.55 6.54 1.53
N ILE A 112 -0.23 6.35 2.60
CA ILE A 112 -0.94 7.43 3.30
C ILE A 112 -0.06 8.01 4.40
N VAL A 113 0.06 9.33 4.48
CA VAL A 113 0.64 10.04 5.63
C VAL A 113 -0.30 11.16 6.07
N GLY A 114 -0.51 11.29 7.37
CA GLY A 114 -1.45 12.25 7.93
C GLY A 114 -1.29 12.42 9.43
N LYS A 115 -2.31 13.02 10.04
CA LYS A 115 -2.40 13.23 11.49
C LYS A 115 -3.51 12.35 12.05
N ALA A 116 -3.23 11.62 13.13
CA ALA A 116 -4.27 10.88 13.84
C ALA A 116 -5.26 11.87 14.49
N VAL A 117 -6.55 11.79 14.13
CA VAL A 117 -7.60 12.69 14.64
C VAL A 117 -8.58 12.00 15.57
N ARG A 118 -8.68 10.67 15.49
CA ARG A 118 -9.44 9.84 16.43
C ARG A 118 -8.69 8.53 16.63
N VAL A 119 -8.51 8.12 17.87
CA VAL A 119 -7.77 6.91 18.23
C VAL A 119 -8.63 6.07 19.17
N GLY A 120 -8.87 4.81 18.80
CA GLY A 120 -9.61 3.86 19.62
C GLY A 120 -8.86 3.51 20.90
N LYS A 121 -9.61 3.23 21.99
CA LYS A 121 -9.02 3.06 23.31
C LYS A 121 -8.07 1.86 23.42
N ASN A 122 -8.13 0.90 22.51
CA ASN A 122 -7.25 -0.28 22.50
C ASN A 122 -5.91 0.01 21.80
N VAL A 123 -5.82 1.07 21.00
CA VAL A 123 -4.58 1.51 20.35
C VAL A 123 -3.70 2.21 21.39
N LYS A 124 -2.50 1.68 21.63
CA LYS A 124 -1.61 2.15 22.71
C LYS A 124 -0.37 2.90 22.24
N HIS A 125 0.04 2.69 20.99
CA HIS A 125 1.28 3.26 20.43
C HIS A 125 1.06 4.58 19.68
N VAL A 126 -0.18 4.92 19.33
CA VAL A 126 -0.60 6.16 18.65
C VAL A 126 -1.47 7.00 19.58
N SER A 127 -1.35 8.31 19.51
CA SER A 127 -2.14 9.32 20.19
C SER A 127 -2.71 10.32 19.19
N VAL A 128 -3.83 10.96 19.54
CA VAL A 128 -4.39 12.05 18.72
C VAL A 128 -3.34 13.16 18.58
N GLY A 129 -3.16 13.65 17.35
CA GLY A 129 -2.14 14.62 16.99
C GLY A 129 -0.84 14.03 16.44
N ASP A 130 -0.60 12.73 16.62
CA ASP A 130 0.58 12.07 16.08
C ASP A 130 0.59 12.08 14.55
N ARG A 131 1.78 12.28 13.97
CA ARG A 131 2.03 12.09 12.54
C ARG A 131 2.19 10.60 12.25
N VAL A 132 1.27 10.05 11.46
CA VAL A 132 1.16 8.63 11.19
C VAL A 132 1.06 8.34 9.71
N GLY A 133 1.31 7.09 9.33
CA GLY A 133 1.06 6.59 8.00
C GLY A 133 0.54 5.17 7.97
N VAL A 134 -0.01 4.81 6.82
CA VAL A 134 -0.61 3.50 6.52
C VAL A 134 -0.11 3.05 5.15
N GLY A 135 0.33 1.78 5.09
CA GLY A 135 0.79 1.13 3.87
C GLY A 135 -0.31 0.38 3.12
N ALA A 136 0.07 -0.65 2.38
CA ALA A 136 -0.83 -1.43 1.52
C ALA A 136 -1.81 -2.34 2.26
N GLN A 137 -1.50 -2.74 3.49
CA GLN A 137 -2.32 -3.62 4.32
C GLN A 137 -2.99 -2.83 5.45
N ALA A 138 -4.28 -3.09 5.66
CA ALA A 138 -5.08 -2.46 6.71
C ALA A 138 -5.60 -3.45 7.76
N ARG A 139 -5.51 -4.76 7.52
CA ARG A 139 -5.87 -5.80 8.50
C ARG A 139 -5.20 -7.14 8.22
N SER A 140 -4.96 -7.89 9.30
CA SER A 140 -4.75 -9.33 9.34
C SER A 140 -5.64 -9.97 10.43
N CYS A 141 -5.59 -11.29 10.63
CA CYS A 141 -6.36 -11.91 11.71
C CYS A 141 -5.83 -11.58 13.11
N MET A 142 -4.53 -11.22 13.21
CA MET A 142 -3.82 -10.86 14.44
C MET A 142 -3.94 -11.91 15.57
N GLN A 143 -4.26 -13.17 15.23
CA GLN A 143 -4.40 -14.24 16.22
C GLN A 143 -3.03 -14.84 16.54
N SER A 144 -2.80 -15.14 17.81
CA SER A 144 -1.54 -15.72 18.30
C SER A 144 -1.29 -17.14 17.79
N ASP A 145 -2.33 -17.85 17.34
CA ASP A 145 -2.25 -19.19 16.77
C ASP A 145 -2.13 -19.18 15.23
N CYS A 146 -2.13 -18.00 14.59
CA CYS A 146 -1.89 -17.87 13.17
C CYS A 146 -0.38 -17.92 12.90
N PRO A 147 0.11 -18.86 12.06
CA PRO A 147 1.56 -19.04 11.88
C PRO A 147 2.24 -17.80 11.29
N GLU A 148 1.56 -17.05 10.43
CA GLU A 148 2.11 -15.82 9.85
C GLU A 148 2.01 -14.64 10.82
N CYS A 149 0.86 -14.43 11.49
CA CYS A 149 0.72 -13.28 12.39
C CYS A 149 1.58 -13.41 13.65
N SER A 150 1.67 -14.62 14.22
CA SER A 150 2.49 -14.89 15.41
C SER A 150 4.00 -14.70 15.17
N THR A 151 4.44 -14.69 13.91
CA THR A 151 5.85 -14.52 13.53
C THR A 151 6.14 -13.14 12.92
N GLY A 152 5.21 -12.19 13.01
CA GLY A 152 5.39 -10.83 12.47
C GLY A 152 5.38 -10.77 10.94
N ARG A 153 4.69 -11.72 10.30
CA ARG A 153 4.50 -11.84 8.84
C ARG A 153 3.03 -11.65 8.46
N GLU A 154 2.36 -10.71 9.11
CA GLU A 154 0.93 -10.42 8.92
C GLU A 154 0.55 -10.11 7.47
N ASN A 155 1.49 -9.59 6.67
CA ASN A 155 1.32 -9.37 5.24
C ASN A 155 1.01 -10.66 4.45
N TYR A 156 1.38 -11.83 4.98
CA TYR A 156 1.08 -13.13 4.40
C TYR A 156 -0.06 -13.87 5.09
N CYS A 157 -0.78 -13.23 6.03
CA CYS A 157 -1.86 -13.87 6.75
C CYS A 157 -2.95 -14.44 5.82
N GLY A 158 -3.14 -15.76 5.83
CA GLY A 158 -4.16 -16.43 5.02
C GLY A 158 -5.58 -16.38 5.57
N ARG A 159 -5.77 -15.91 6.81
CA ARG A 159 -7.06 -15.98 7.52
C ARG A 159 -7.93 -14.73 7.35
N ALA A 160 -7.34 -13.54 7.31
CA ALA A 160 -8.10 -12.28 7.24
C ALA A 160 -7.25 -11.10 6.73
N ASN A 161 -6.70 -11.21 5.51
CA ASN A 161 -5.94 -10.13 4.89
C ASN A 161 -6.89 -9.11 4.24
N VAL A 162 -6.80 -7.84 4.66
CA VAL A 162 -7.56 -6.73 4.04
C VAL A 162 -6.57 -5.68 3.56
N SER A 163 -6.63 -5.35 2.28
CA SER A 163 -5.87 -4.25 1.69
C SER A 163 -6.48 -2.90 2.06
N THR A 164 -5.65 -1.87 2.12
CA THR A 164 -6.04 -0.49 2.49
C THR A 164 -7.16 0.09 1.63
N TYR A 165 -7.31 -0.37 0.39
CA TYR A 165 -8.48 -0.11 -0.44
C TYR A 165 -8.88 -1.34 -1.24
N GLY A 166 -10.09 -1.30 -1.81
CA GLY A 166 -10.56 -2.31 -2.77
C GLY A 166 -10.80 -3.68 -2.16
N SER A 167 -10.96 -3.76 -0.83
CA SER A 167 -11.27 -4.98 -0.09
C SER A 167 -12.54 -4.81 0.74
N VAL A 168 -13.08 -5.92 1.22
CA VAL A 168 -14.22 -5.96 2.14
C VAL A 168 -13.72 -6.49 3.48
N TYR A 169 -13.98 -5.76 4.56
CA TYR A 169 -13.68 -6.23 5.90
C TYR A 169 -14.62 -7.38 6.29
N PRO A 170 -14.16 -8.34 7.09
CA PRO A 170 -15.00 -9.46 7.53
C PRO A 170 -16.20 -8.98 8.37
N ASN A 171 -17.16 -9.87 8.59
CA ASN A 171 -18.29 -9.67 9.53
C ASN A 171 -19.16 -8.44 9.25
N GLY A 172 -19.23 -7.99 7.99
CA GLY A 172 -20.06 -6.84 7.60
C GLY A 172 -19.58 -5.52 8.20
N GLU A 173 -18.28 -5.39 8.48
CA GLU A 173 -17.65 -4.15 8.95
C GLU A 173 -17.60 -3.05 7.87
N GLY A 174 -17.69 -3.39 6.59
CA GLY A 174 -17.74 -2.45 5.47
C GLY A 174 -16.61 -2.66 4.46
N LYS A 175 -16.39 -1.67 3.60
CA LYS A 175 -15.35 -1.67 2.56
C LYS A 175 -14.12 -0.88 3.01
N SER A 176 -12.96 -1.23 2.46
CA SER A 176 -11.74 -0.42 2.61
C SER A 176 -11.66 0.66 1.53
N TYR A 177 -11.34 1.88 1.97
CA TYR A 177 -11.18 3.08 1.14
C TYR A 177 -9.82 3.72 1.46
N GLY A 178 -9.10 4.10 0.41
CA GLY A 178 -7.72 4.55 0.46
C GLY A 178 -7.54 6.03 0.82
N GLY A 179 -6.36 6.55 0.47
CA GLY A 179 -5.86 7.86 0.86
C GLY A 179 -5.98 8.96 -0.19
N TYR A 180 -6.64 8.73 -1.34
CA TYR A 180 -7.00 9.82 -2.26
C TYR A 180 -8.22 10.58 -1.73
N ALA A 181 -8.16 10.96 -0.46
CA ALA A 181 -9.28 11.38 0.36
C ALA A 181 -8.84 12.41 1.40
N ASP A 182 -9.80 13.10 2.01
CA ASP A 182 -9.55 13.97 3.16
C ASP A 182 -9.25 13.13 4.43
N TYR A 183 -9.89 11.96 4.59
CA TYR A 183 -9.73 11.08 5.76
C TYR A 183 -9.64 9.61 5.38
N ASN A 184 -8.91 8.84 6.20
CA ASN A 184 -8.83 7.39 6.14
C ASN A 184 -9.12 6.77 7.51
N ARG A 185 -9.75 5.59 7.54
CA ARG A 185 -9.93 4.77 8.75
C ARG A 185 -9.26 3.43 8.57
N THR A 186 -8.37 3.08 9.49
CA THR A 186 -7.60 1.83 9.46
C THR A 186 -7.41 1.27 10.87
N ASN A 187 -7.24 -0.05 10.99
CA ASN A 187 -6.90 -0.68 12.25
C ASN A 187 -5.52 -0.20 12.74
N GLY A 188 -5.44 0.22 14.00
CA GLY A 188 -4.27 0.84 14.61
C GLY A 188 -2.99 0.01 14.57
N HIS A 189 -3.06 -1.33 14.49
CA HIS A 189 -1.87 -2.19 14.32
C HIS A 189 -1.10 -1.87 13.03
N PHE A 190 -1.81 -1.44 11.98
CA PHE A 190 -1.26 -1.11 10.66
C PHE A 190 -0.96 0.40 10.52
N VAL A 191 -1.17 1.17 11.58
CA VAL A 191 -0.88 2.60 11.64
C VAL A 191 0.48 2.80 12.30
N ILE A 192 1.38 3.44 11.56
CA ILE A 192 2.80 3.55 11.91
C ILE A 192 3.14 5.01 12.13
N LYS A 193 3.86 5.32 13.22
CA LYS A 193 4.38 6.68 13.45
C LYS A 193 5.44 7.02 12.41
N ILE A 194 5.31 8.18 11.78
CA ILE A 194 6.33 8.68 10.84
C ILE A 194 7.43 9.37 11.64
N PRO A 195 8.70 8.92 11.55
CA PRO A 195 9.81 9.54 12.28
C PRO A 195 9.95 11.04 11.98
N GLU A 196 10.37 11.83 12.98
CA GLU A 196 10.50 13.30 12.83
C GLU A 196 11.47 13.70 11.71
N GLY A 197 12.57 12.97 11.56
CA GLY A 197 13.62 13.21 10.55
C GLY A 197 13.27 12.82 9.11
N LEU A 198 12.05 12.37 8.85
CA LEU A 198 11.59 11.98 7.52
C LEU A 198 10.40 12.85 7.06
N PRO A 199 10.54 13.67 6.01
CA PRO A 199 9.44 14.46 5.46
C PRO A 199 8.27 13.59 5.02
N SER A 200 7.04 14.12 5.12
CA SER A 200 5.83 13.37 4.77
C SER A 200 5.78 12.96 3.30
N GLU A 201 6.25 13.83 2.39
CA GLU A 201 6.33 13.51 0.97
C GLU A 201 7.33 12.40 0.66
N ASP A 202 8.37 12.24 1.48
CA ASP A 202 9.37 11.19 1.31
C ASP A 202 8.89 9.88 1.95
N ALA A 203 8.25 9.95 3.12
CA ALA A 203 7.75 8.80 3.86
C ALA A 203 6.59 8.10 3.15
N ALA A 204 5.64 8.85 2.58
CA ALA A 204 4.44 8.31 1.94
C ALA A 204 4.76 7.16 0.96
N PRO A 205 5.60 7.35 -0.07
CA PRO A 205 5.91 6.29 -1.03
C PRO A 205 6.75 5.13 -0.46
N MET A 206 7.34 5.29 0.72
CA MET A 206 8.04 4.18 1.38
C MET A 206 7.08 3.15 1.97
N LEU A 207 5.86 3.56 2.36
CA LEU A 207 4.86 2.71 3.03
C LEU A 207 4.29 1.60 2.12
N CYS A 208 4.50 1.67 0.81
CA CYS A 208 4.34 0.53 -0.09
C CYS A 208 5.58 0.32 -0.96
N GLY A 209 5.89 1.26 -1.86
CA GLY A 209 6.99 1.09 -2.82
C GLY A 209 8.34 0.81 -2.15
N GLY A 210 8.66 1.52 -1.06
CA GLY A 210 9.87 1.31 -0.29
C GLY A 210 9.91 -0.06 0.39
N ILE A 211 8.89 -0.38 1.18
CA ILE A 211 8.88 -1.64 1.95
C ILE A 211 8.89 -2.88 1.05
N THR A 212 8.19 -2.80 -0.09
CA THR A 212 8.10 -3.88 -1.08
C THR A 212 9.47 -4.29 -1.63
N VAL A 213 10.43 -3.37 -1.70
CA VAL A 213 11.82 -3.69 -2.09
C VAL A 213 12.74 -3.87 -0.89
N PHE A 214 12.51 -3.16 0.22
CA PHE A 214 13.32 -3.30 1.43
C PHE A 214 13.24 -4.70 2.03
N SER A 215 12.02 -5.23 2.22
CA SER A 215 11.80 -6.56 2.83
C SER A 215 12.58 -7.67 2.10
N PRO A 216 12.44 -7.85 0.76
CA PRO A 216 13.20 -8.88 0.07
C PRO A 216 14.70 -8.59 -0.05
N LEU A 217 15.14 -7.33 -0.05
CA LEU A 217 16.56 -7.02 0.04
C LEU A 217 17.13 -7.56 1.36
N LYS A 218 16.51 -7.21 2.48
CA LYS A 218 16.94 -7.64 3.81
C LYS A 218 16.84 -9.16 3.97
N ASP A 219 15.69 -9.75 3.67
CA ASP A 219 15.42 -11.19 3.86
C ASP A 219 16.33 -12.09 3.03
N ASN A 220 16.87 -11.58 1.92
CA ASN A 220 17.79 -12.32 1.04
C ASN A 220 19.24 -11.86 1.20
N GLY A 221 19.56 -11.18 2.31
CA GLY A 221 20.93 -10.92 2.74
C GLY A 221 21.65 -9.83 1.95
N CYS A 222 20.93 -8.84 1.41
CA CYS A 222 21.55 -7.62 0.88
C CYS A 222 22.42 -6.96 1.96
N GLY A 223 23.67 -6.65 1.62
CA GLY A 223 24.63 -6.03 2.52
C GLY A 223 26.08 -6.25 2.07
N PRO A 224 27.06 -6.00 2.96
CA PRO A 224 28.47 -6.11 2.63
C PRO A 224 28.83 -7.48 2.02
N GLY A 225 29.69 -7.46 1.00
CA GLY A 225 30.08 -8.65 0.24
C GLY A 225 29.11 -9.07 -0.87
N LYS A 226 27.98 -8.37 -1.06
CA LYS A 226 26.97 -8.72 -2.08
C LYS A 226 26.94 -7.75 -3.26
N THR A 227 26.84 -8.33 -4.47
CA THR A 227 26.39 -7.62 -5.66
C THR A 227 24.87 -7.77 -5.78
N VAL A 228 24.13 -6.66 -5.83
CA VAL A 228 22.67 -6.63 -5.94
C VAL A 228 22.24 -6.03 -7.26
N GLY A 229 21.37 -6.71 -8.00
CA GLY A 229 20.76 -6.24 -9.24
C GLY A 229 19.33 -5.75 -9.01
N ILE A 230 19.00 -4.57 -9.51
CA ILE A 230 17.64 -4.03 -9.46
C ILE A 230 17.09 -3.96 -10.88
N VAL A 231 16.15 -4.85 -11.22
CA VAL A 231 15.56 -4.92 -12.55
C VAL A 231 14.31 -4.04 -12.61
N GLY A 232 14.32 -3.06 -13.53
CA GLY A 232 13.26 -2.09 -13.72
C GLY A 232 13.40 -0.87 -12.81
N VAL A 233 14.23 0.12 -13.18
CA VAL A 233 14.39 1.33 -12.36
C VAL A 233 13.28 2.35 -12.63
N GLY A 234 12.13 2.10 -12.01
CA GLY A 234 10.94 2.95 -11.97
C GLY A 234 10.57 3.33 -10.54
N GLY A 235 9.28 3.41 -10.23
CA GLY A 235 8.79 3.77 -8.89
C GLY A 235 9.27 2.85 -7.77
N LEU A 236 9.31 1.53 -7.98
CA LEU A 236 9.88 0.58 -7.01
C LEU A 236 11.42 0.50 -7.14
N GLY A 237 11.92 0.35 -8.37
CA GLY A 237 13.35 0.14 -8.58
C GLY A 237 14.24 1.29 -8.08
N HIS A 238 13.76 2.54 -8.07
CA HIS A 238 14.55 3.63 -7.48
C HIS A 238 14.75 3.44 -5.97
N PHE A 239 13.73 2.97 -5.24
CA PHE A 239 13.88 2.55 -3.85
C PHE A 239 14.79 1.33 -3.72
N GLY A 240 14.72 0.39 -4.67
CA GLY A 240 15.58 -0.79 -4.66
C GLY A 240 17.05 -0.41 -4.70
N VAL A 241 17.43 0.59 -5.51
CA VAL A 241 18.79 1.14 -5.55
C VAL A 241 19.14 1.82 -4.22
N LEU A 242 18.28 2.72 -3.75
CA LEU A 242 18.51 3.48 -2.53
C LEU A 242 18.69 2.58 -1.29
N PHE A 243 17.79 1.61 -1.09
CA PHE A 243 17.85 0.70 0.05
C PHE A 243 18.96 -0.33 -0.07
N ALA A 244 19.29 -0.82 -1.28
CA ALA A 244 20.44 -1.71 -1.45
C ALA A 244 21.76 -1.03 -1.04
N LYS A 245 21.92 0.27 -1.36
CA LYS A 245 23.06 1.07 -0.87
C LYS A 245 22.97 1.35 0.62
N ALA A 246 21.79 1.68 1.16
CA ALA A 246 21.61 1.92 2.59
C ALA A 246 21.92 0.69 3.46
N LEU A 247 21.61 -0.50 2.96
CA LEU A 247 21.94 -1.80 3.57
C LEU A 247 23.43 -2.18 3.42
N GLY A 248 24.21 -1.43 2.63
CA GLY A 248 25.64 -1.60 2.50
C GLY A 248 26.07 -2.65 1.47
N ALA A 249 25.26 -2.90 0.43
CA ALA A 249 25.72 -3.72 -0.70
C ALA A 249 27.00 -3.15 -1.32
N ASP A 250 28.02 -4.01 -1.50
CA ASP A 250 29.30 -3.62 -2.11
C ASP A 250 29.10 -3.06 -3.51
N LYS A 251 28.16 -3.65 -4.26
CA LYS A 251 27.85 -3.25 -5.63
C LYS A 251 26.36 -3.34 -5.91
N VAL A 252 25.79 -2.26 -6.44
CA VAL A 252 24.40 -2.17 -6.90
C VAL A 252 24.38 -1.94 -8.40
N VAL A 253 23.69 -2.82 -9.13
CA VAL A 253 23.56 -2.79 -10.59
C VAL A 253 22.12 -2.44 -10.94
N GLY A 254 21.92 -1.26 -11.54
CA GLY A 254 20.64 -0.89 -12.12
C GLY A 254 20.44 -1.55 -13.48
N ILE A 255 19.31 -2.23 -13.71
CA ILE A 255 19.04 -2.94 -14.95
C ILE A 255 17.74 -2.42 -15.54
N SER A 256 17.79 -1.88 -16.73
CA SER A 256 16.60 -1.35 -17.43
C SER A 256 16.81 -1.42 -18.94
N ARG A 257 15.76 -1.11 -19.71
CA ARG A 257 15.74 -1.33 -21.16
C ARG A 257 16.72 -0.43 -21.91
N LYS A 258 16.55 0.89 -21.78
CA LYS A 258 17.30 1.89 -22.52
C LYS A 258 18.37 2.55 -21.65
N ALA A 259 19.45 3.02 -22.27
CA ALA A 259 20.54 3.76 -21.64
C ALA A 259 20.14 5.17 -21.19
N SER A 260 18.99 5.68 -21.63
CA SER A 260 18.52 7.04 -21.29
C SER A 260 18.32 7.28 -19.79
N LYS A 261 18.19 6.24 -18.97
CA LYS A 261 18.12 6.35 -17.50
C LYS A 261 19.46 6.15 -16.79
N LYS A 262 20.54 5.81 -17.50
CA LYS A 262 21.82 5.44 -16.90
C LYS A 262 22.30 6.49 -15.89
N ASP A 263 22.41 7.75 -16.32
CA ASP A 263 22.94 8.81 -15.47
C ASP A 263 22.07 9.08 -14.25
N GLU A 264 20.75 8.98 -14.37
CA GLU A 264 19.83 9.11 -13.23
C GLU A 264 20.02 7.97 -12.23
N VAL A 265 20.17 6.74 -12.72
CA VAL A 265 20.34 5.55 -11.88
C VAL A 265 21.69 5.52 -11.18
N LEU A 266 22.76 5.98 -11.84
CA LEU A 266 24.05 6.18 -11.18
C LEU A 266 23.98 7.28 -10.12
N LYS A 267 23.26 8.39 -10.38
CA LYS A 267 23.02 9.45 -9.38
C LYS A 267 22.19 9.00 -8.18
N LEU A 268 21.30 8.02 -8.36
CA LEU A 268 20.58 7.37 -7.25
C LEU A 268 21.51 6.52 -6.36
N GLY A 269 22.71 6.19 -6.82
CA GLY A 269 23.73 5.46 -6.07
C GLY A 269 24.05 4.07 -6.62
N ALA A 270 23.50 3.67 -7.77
CA ALA A 270 23.95 2.46 -8.44
C ALA A 270 25.41 2.60 -8.87
N ASP A 271 26.19 1.53 -8.74
CA ASP A 271 27.60 1.49 -9.13
C ASP A 271 27.75 1.16 -10.62
N GLU A 272 26.80 0.39 -11.17
CA GLU A 272 26.76 0.03 -12.58
C GLU A 272 25.35 0.05 -13.16
N TYR A 273 25.29 0.07 -14.50
CA TYR A 273 24.03 0.08 -15.24
C TYR A 273 24.07 -0.87 -16.45
N ILE A 274 23.02 -1.66 -16.62
CA ILE A 274 22.82 -2.55 -17.77
C ILE A 274 21.60 -2.06 -18.57
N ALA A 275 21.81 -1.80 -19.86
CA ALA A 275 20.78 -1.41 -20.83
C ALA A 275 20.40 -2.60 -21.74
N THR A 276 19.29 -3.29 -21.44
CA THR A 276 18.97 -4.58 -22.07
C THR A 276 18.57 -4.50 -23.54
N ASP A 277 18.01 -3.37 -23.99
CA ASP A 277 17.60 -3.16 -25.38
C ASP A 277 18.75 -2.64 -26.24
N ASP A 278 19.73 -1.96 -25.62
CA ASP A 278 20.82 -1.28 -26.32
C ASP A 278 22.08 -2.16 -26.47
N ASP A 279 22.23 -3.21 -25.65
CA ASP A 279 23.33 -4.16 -25.74
C ASP A 279 22.80 -5.60 -25.87
N LYS A 280 22.77 -6.16 -27.09
CA LYS A 280 22.25 -7.52 -27.32
C LYS A 280 23.00 -8.64 -26.58
N ASP A 281 24.24 -8.39 -26.16
CA ASP A 281 25.07 -9.36 -25.45
C ASP A 281 25.08 -9.14 -23.93
N TRP A 282 24.21 -8.26 -23.41
CA TRP A 282 24.19 -7.86 -22.00
C TRP A 282 24.18 -9.06 -21.04
N ALA A 283 23.36 -10.07 -21.33
CA ALA A 283 23.19 -11.23 -20.47
C ALA A 283 24.47 -12.08 -20.42
N LYS A 284 25.14 -12.24 -21.56
CA LYS A 284 26.39 -13.00 -21.68
C LYS A 284 27.53 -12.28 -20.98
N LYS A 285 27.66 -10.97 -21.19
CA LYS A 285 28.71 -10.12 -20.60
C LYS A 285 28.65 -10.06 -19.07
N ASN A 286 27.44 -10.15 -18.53
CA ASN A 286 27.19 -10.02 -17.09
C ASN A 286 26.78 -11.35 -16.44
N ALA A 287 27.00 -12.48 -17.11
CA ALA A 287 26.64 -13.79 -16.59
C ALA A 287 27.35 -14.06 -15.25
N ARG A 288 26.63 -14.64 -14.29
CA ARG A 288 27.17 -15.02 -12.97
C ARG A 288 27.89 -13.89 -12.23
N SER A 289 27.34 -12.68 -12.27
CA SER A 289 27.92 -11.48 -11.65
C SER A 289 27.14 -10.94 -10.46
N ILE A 290 25.90 -11.38 -10.24
CA ILE A 290 24.98 -10.82 -9.24
C ILE A 290 24.58 -11.88 -8.21
N ASP A 291 24.61 -11.53 -6.91
CA ASP A 291 24.22 -12.43 -5.82
C ASP A 291 22.70 -12.44 -5.60
N LEU A 292 22.08 -11.26 -5.64
CA LEU A 292 20.64 -11.06 -5.42
C LEU A 292 20.08 -10.16 -6.51
N ILE A 293 18.99 -10.57 -7.14
CA ILE A 293 18.20 -9.72 -8.03
C ILE A 293 16.84 -9.48 -7.39
N VAL A 294 16.44 -8.20 -7.30
CA VAL A 294 15.06 -7.79 -7.01
C VAL A 294 14.47 -7.20 -8.29
N SER A 295 13.41 -7.84 -8.80
CA SER A 295 12.75 -7.46 -10.04
C SER A 295 11.44 -6.75 -9.78
N THR A 296 11.37 -5.50 -10.23
CA THR A 296 10.18 -4.64 -10.10
C THR A 296 9.43 -4.50 -11.42
N VAL A 297 9.75 -5.35 -12.41
CA VAL A 297 9.12 -5.30 -13.73
C VAL A 297 7.75 -5.95 -13.67
N SER A 298 6.74 -5.20 -14.11
CA SER A 298 5.35 -5.62 -14.24
C SER A 298 5.03 -5.92 -15.71
N SER A 299 5.59 -7.01 -16.25
CA SER A 299 5.37 -7.39 -17.65
C SER A 299 5.60 -8.88 -17.89
N GLU A 300 4.63 -9.55 -18.50
CA GLU A 300 4.73 -10.94 -18.98
C GLU A 300 5.76 -11.12 -20.11
N LYS A 301 6.26 -10.02 -20.70
CA LYS A 301 7.18 -10.03 -21.85
C LYS A 301 8.64 -9.79 -21.45
N MET A 302 8.92 -9.68 -20.15
CA MET A 302 10.27 -9.43 -19.68
C MET A 302 11.20 -10.62 -20.01
N PRO A 303 12.49 -10.40 -20.32
CA PRO A 303 13.42 -11.48 -20.64
C PRO A 303 13.90 -12.20 -19.36
N LEU A 304 12.97 -12.78 -18.59
CA LEU A 304 13.23 -13.42 -17.29
C LEU A 304 14.40 -14.40 -17.37
N GLN A 305 14.40 -15.25 -18.40
CA GLN A 305 15.42 -16.25 -18.61
C GLN A 305 16.84 -15.68 -18.69
N GLN A 306 17.00 -14.47 -19.26
CA GLN A 306 18.29 -13.79 -19.34
C GLN A 306 18.66 -13.14 -18.00
N TYR A 307 17.69 -12.61 -17.24
CA TYR A 307 17.95 -12.10 -15.89
C TYR A 307 18.47 -13.20 -14.97
N LEU A 308 17.91 -14.41 -15.04
CA LEU A 308 18.35 -15.53 -14.25
C LEU A 308 19.81 -15.94 -14.54
N THR A 309 20.30 -15.76 -15.77
CA THR A 309 21.71 -16.06 -16.10
C THR A 309 22.72 -15.09 -15.50
N LEU A 310 22.27 -13.91 -15.04
CA LEU A 310 23.14 -12.96 -14.34
C LEU A 310 23.52 -13.44 -12.94
N LEU A 311 22.74 -14.35 -12.36
CA LEU A 311 22.95 -14.82 -11.00
C LEU A 311 24.20 -15.69 -10.87
N LYS A 312 24.99 -15.41 -9.83
CA LYS A 312 26.08 -16.27 -9.35
C LYS A 312 25.52 -17.63 -8.89
N VAL A 313 26.43 -18.56 -8.59
CA VAL A 313 26.07 -19.84 -7.96
C VAL A 313 25.34 -19.57 -6.64
N ASN A 314 24.21 -20.25 -6.45
CA ASN A 314 23.29 -20.06 -5.31
C ASN A 314 22.66 -18.65 -5.21
N GLY A 315 22.75 -17.86 -6.28
CA GLY A 315 22.12 -16.54 -6.35
C GLY A 315 20.60 -16.62 -6.31
N THR A 316 19.96 -15.52 -5.92
CA THR A 316 18.51 -15.47 -5.71
C THR A 316 17.87 -14.38 -6.56
N TYR A 317 16.76 -14.71 -7.22
CA TYR A 317 15.88 -13.77 -7.90
C TYR A 317 14.59 -13.64 -7.11
N ILE A 318 14.21 -12.41 -6.75
CA ILE A 318 12.95 -12.10 -6.09
C ILE A 318 12.09 -11.21 -6.98
N GLN A 319 10.91 -11.72 -7.35
CA GLN A 319 9.90 -10.97 -8.08
C GLN A 319 9.06 -10.14 -7.10
N VAL A 320 8.91 -8.85 -7.39
CA VAL A 320 7.97 -7.96 -6.69
C VAL A 320 7.05 -7.19 -7.65
N GLY A 321 7.38 -7.14 -8.94
CA GLY A 321 6.46 -6.60 -9.96
C GLY A 321 5.30 -7.56 -10.23
N ALA A 322 4.11 -7.03 -10.49
CA ALA A 322 2.90 -7.83 -10.68
C ALA A 322 2.16 -7.42 -11.97
N PRO A 323 2.43 -8.09 -13.11
CA PRO A 323 1.73 -7.81 -14.37
C PRO A 323 0.22 -8.05 -14.24
N ASP A 324 -0.56 -7.38 -15.09
CA ASP A 324 -1.98 -7.70 -15.28
C ASP A 324 -2.14 -9.20 -15.60
N GLY A 325 -3.15 -9.83 -15.01
CA GLY A 325 -3.36 -11.28 -15.11
C GLY A 325 -2.35 -12.16 -14.35
N GLY A 326 -1.30 -11.59 -13.75
CA GLY A 326 -0.39 -12.30 -12.83
C GLY A 326 0.60 -13.26 -13.49
N ASN A 327 0.69 -13.32 -14.82
CA ASN A 327 1.54 -14.27 -15.54
C ASN A 327 3.01 -13.80 -15.63
N LEU A 328 3.94 -14.72 -15.43
CA LEU A 328 5.37 -14.52 -15.68
C LEU A 328 5.85 -15.38 -16.87
N PRO A 329 6.93 -14.99 -17.56
CA PRO A 329 7.54 -15.84 -18.57
C PRO A 329 7.94 -17.21 -18.01
N ALA A 330 7.90 -18.25 -18.87
CA ALA A 330 8.33 -19.59 -18.50
C ALA A 330 9.82 -19.63 -18.11
N ILE A 331 10.14 -20.48 -17.13
CA ILE A 331 11.50 -20.70 -16.64
C ILE A 331 12.01 -22.03 -17.16
N ASN A 332 13.21 -22.04 -17.75
CA ASN A 332 13.87 -23.27 -18.13
C ASN A 332 14.51 -23.96 -16.92
N ALA A 333 14.21 -25.24 -16.70
CA ALA A 333 14.69 -26.00 -15.54
C ALA A 333 16.23 -26.04 -15.43
N PHE A 334 16.96 -26.19 -16.55
CA PHE A 334 18.43 -26.22 -16.52
C PHE A 334 19.05 -24.90 -16.05
N THR A 335 18.35 -23.78 -16.22
CA THR A 335 18.82 -22.50 -15.68
C THR A 335 18.88 -22.50 -14.17
N LEU A 336 17.90 -23.14 -13.54
CA LEU A 336 17.87 -23.32 -12.09
C LEU A 336 18.97 -24.29 -11.66
N LEU A 337 19.06 -25.45 -12.33
CA LEU A 337 19.94 -26.55 -11.95
C LEU A 337 21.43 -26.24 -12.09
N MET A 338 21.85 -25.60 -13.19
CA MET A 338 23.28 -25.45 -13.48
C MET A 338 24.04 -24.54 -12.50
N ASN A 339 23.33 -23.60 -11.86
CA ASN A 339 23.91 -22.66 -10.89
C ASN A 339 23.27 -22.79 -9.49
N GLY A 340 22.33 -23.70 -9.28
CA GLY A 340 21.61 -23.84 -8.00
C GLY A 340 20.87 -22.57 -7.58
N ILE A 341 20.37 -21.79 -8.53
CA ILE A 341 19.73 -20.49 -8.24
C ILE A 341 18.33 -20.67 -7.67
N LYS A 342 17.87 -19.65 -6.94
CA LYS A 342 16.53 -19.60 -6.35
C LYS A 342 15.68 -18.55 -7.03
N VAL A 343 14.40 -18.85 -7.21
CA VAL A 343 13.39 -17.89 -7.69
C VAL A 343 12.28 -17.84 -6.65
N GLY A 344 12.00 -16.65 -6.14
CA GLY A 344 10.96 -16.40 -5.14
C GLY A 344 10.18 -15.14 -5.45
N GLY A 345 9.18 -14.86 -4.62
CA GLY A 345 8.42 -13.61 -4.63
C GLY A 345 8.47 -12.94 -3.26
N SER A 346 8.17 -11.65 -3.23
CA SER A 346 7.88 -10.94 -1.97
C SER A 346 6.73 -9.96 -2.18
N GLY A 347 5.81 -9.93 -1.21
CA GLY A 347 4.67 -9.04 -1.19
C GLY A 347 4.73 -8.11 0.02
N ILE A 348 4.92 -6.81 -0.25
CA ILE A 348 4.95 -5.72 0.75
C ILE A 348 5.88 -6.04 1.94
N GLY A 349 5.53 -5.63 3.15
CA GLY A 349 6.18 -6.05 4.39
C GLY A 349 5.27 -5.79 5.58
N SER A 350 5.57 -6.40 6.74
CA SER A 350 4.77 -6.22 7.95
C SER A 350 4.94 -4.82 8.58
N PRO A 351 4.03 -4.38 9.48
CA PRO A 351 4.19 -3.10 10.17
C PRO A 351 5.55 -2.95 10.88
N SER A 352 6.09 -4.05 11.41
CA SER A 352 7.41 -4.07 12.04
C SER A 352 8.55 -3.81 11.04
N GLU A 353 8.50 -4.44 9.86
CA GLU A 353 9.48 -4.22 8.80
C GLU A 353 9.38 -2.80 8.23
N ILE A 354 8.17 -2.23 8.12
CA ILE A 354 7.98 -0.83 7.71
C ILE A 354 8.64 0.11 8.73
N LYS A 355 8.44 -0.11 10.04
CA LYS A 355 9.08 0.71 11.07
C LYS A 355 10.61 0.65 10.94
N GLU A 356 11.17 -0.55 10.81
CA GLU A 356 12.61 -0.74 10.64
C GLU A 356 13.15 -0.04 9.39
N MET A 357 12.45 -0.15 8.26
CA MET A 357 12.81 0.53 7.03
C MET A 357 12.81 2.07 7.20
N LEU A 358 11.79 2.63 7.87
CA LEU A 358 11.71 4.06 8.13
C LEU A 358 12.84 4.53 9.07
N ASP A 359 13.16 3.72 10.09
CA ASP A 359 14.28 3.98 11.01
C ASP A 359 15.62 3.98 10.24
N LEU A 360 15.85 3.00 9.35
CA LEU A 360 17.03 2.97 8.47
C LEU A 360 17.06 4.17 7.51
N ALA A 361 15.90 4.57 6.99
CA ALA A 361 15.80 5.71 6.08
C ALA A 361 16.26 7.01 6.77
N VAL A 362 15.92 7.20 8.04
CA VAL A 362 16.43 8.32 8.85
C VAL A 362 17.93 8.17 9.11
N GLU A 363 18.38 7.00 9.57
CA GLU A 363 19.78 6.74 9.93
C GLU A 363 20.73 6.98 8.74
N LYS A 364 20.40 6.40 7.58
CA LYS A 364 21.20 6.48 6.36
C LYS A 364 20.86 7.66 5.47
N LYS A 365 19.92 8.52 5.90
CA LYS A 365 19.44 9.69 5.15
C LYS A 365 18.97 9.32 3.75
N VAL A 366 18.22 8.22 3.64
CA VAL A 366 17.65 7.75 2.37
C VAL A 366 16.66 8.79 1.87
N LYS A 367 16.95 9.37 0.70
CA LYS A 367 16.13 10.41 0.09
C LYS A 367 15.51 9.92 -1.23
N PRO A 368 14.20 9.62 -1.27
CA PRO A 368 13.52 9.26 -2.50
C PRO A 368 13.41 10.45 -3.46
N TRP A 369 13.22 10.13 -4.73
CA TRP A 369 13.00 11.15 -5.77
C TRP A 369 11.50 11.28 -6.00
N VAL A 370 10.92 12.28 -5.34
CA VAL A 370 9.48 12.52 -5.30
C VAL A 370 9.12 13.78 -6.07
N GLN A 371 7.97 13.74 -6.73
CA GLN A 371 7.35 14.88 -7.40
C GLN A 371 5.99 15.12 -6.74
N LYS A 372 5.89 16.22 -6.00
CA LYS A 372 4.63 16.61 -5.35
C LYS A 372 3.60 17.02 -6.41
N ARG A 373 2.36 16.60 -6.22
CA ARG A 373 1.19 16.92 -7.03
C ARG A 373 0.07 17.36 -6.09
N PRO A 374 -0.72 18.40 -6.37
CA PRO A 374 -1.90 18.69 -5.57
C PRO A 374 -2.88 17.51 -5.59
N MET A 375 -3.49 17.16 -4.45
CA MET A 375 -4.46 16.05 -4.38
C MET A 375 -5.69 16.30 -5.24
N LYS A 376 -6.08 17.56 -5.44
CA LYS A 376 -7.14 17.94 -6.40
C LYS A 376 -6.82 17.56 -7.85
N ASP A 377 -5.54 17.33 -8.18
CA ASP A 377 -5.08 16.95 -9.51
C ASP A 377 -4.88 15.42 -9.64
N ALA A 378 -5.43 14.60 -8.74
CA ALA A 378 -5.25 13.15 -8.72
C ALA A 378 -5.53 12.49 -10.09
N ASN A 379 -6.63 12.85 -10.74
CA ASN A 379 -6.98 12.36 -12.08
C ASN A 379 -5.86 12.60 -13.10
N LYS A 380 -5.30 13.82 -13.13
CA LYS A 380 -4.19 14.16 -14.03
C LYS A 380 -2.92 13.40 -13.67
N ALA A 381 -2.60 13.32 -12.37
CA ALA A 381 -1.39 12.68 -11.90
C ALA A 381 -1.35 11.17 -12.21
N ILE A 382 -2.49 10.49 -12.18
CA ILE A 382 -2.63 9.09 -12.59
C ILE A 382 -2.35 8.91 -14.08
N VAL A 383 -2.96 9.75 -14.93
CA VAL A 383 -2.73 9.70 -16.39
C VAL A 383 -1.26 9.99 -16.72
N ASP A 384 -0.66 10.98 -16.06
CA ASP A 384 0.77 11.27 -16.21
C ASP A 384 1.66 10.10 -15.78
N MET A 385 1.27 9.37 -14.73
CA MET A 385 2.01 8.21 -14.24
C MET A 385 1.94 7.04 -15.22
N GLU A 386 0.75 6.74 -15.74
CA GLU A 386 0.53 5.69 -16.77
C GLU A 386 1.35 5.99 -18.04
N ALA A 387 1.42 7.26 -18.43
CA ALA A 387 2.26 7.72 -19.55
C ALA A 387 3.78 7.63 -19.26
N GLY A 388 4.19 7.24 -18.04
CA GLY A 388 5.59 7.08 -17.66
C GLY A 388 6.32 8.41 -17.42
N HIS A 389 5.60 9.49 -17.13
CA HIS A 389 6.20 10.81 -16.89
C HIS A 389 6.80 10.96 -15.48
N ALA A 390 6.45 10.08 -14.53
CA ALA A 390 6.98 10.14 -13.18
C ALA A 390 8.51 9.93 -13.12
N ARG A 391 9.19 10.69 -12.25
CA ARG A 391 10.63 10.64 -11.96
C ARG A 391 10.86 10.83 -10.45
N TYR A 392 10.66 9.84 -9.59
CA TYR A 392 10.25 8.45 -9.83
C TYR A 392 8.91 8.11 -9.16
N ARG A 393 8.46 8.93 -8.21
CA ARG A 393 7.19 8.81 -7.49
C ARG A 393 6.41 10.12 -7.58
N TYR A 394 5.12 10.02 -7.82
CA TYR A 394 4.21 11.13 -7.50
C TYR A 394 3.69 10.98 -6.08
N VAL A 395 3.54 12.12 -5.41
CA VAL A 395 2.91 12.20 -4.10
C VAL A 395 1.86 13.28 -4.14
N LEU A 396 0.61 12.88 -3.94
CA LEU A 396 -0.52 13.78 -3.78
C LEU A 396 -0.39 14.50 -2.45
N VAL A 397 -0.51 15.82 -2.46
CA VAL A 397 -0.50 16.69 -1.27
C VAL A 397 -1.91 17.23 -1.09
N ASN A 398 -2.54 16.91 0.03
CA ASN A 398 -3.81 17.51 0.40
C ASN A 398 -3.55 18.88 1.02
N GLU A 399 -3.64 19.93 0.20
CA GLU A 399 -3.36 21.31 0.60
C GLU A 399 -4.26 21.81 1.76
N LYS A 400 -5.40 21.15 2.02
CA LYS A 400 -6.27 21.47 3.16
C LYS A 400 -5.66 21.04 4.51
N HIS A 401 -4.86 19.97 4.50
CA HIS A 401 -4.40 19.28 5.72
C HIS A 401 -2.88 19.27 5.86
N ALA A 402 -2.15 19.43 4.76
CA ALA A 402 -0.71 19.65 4.78
C ALA A 402 -0.42 21.04 5.35
N LYS A 403 0.15 21.10 6.55
CA LYS A 403 0.78 22.33 7.04
C LYS A 403 2.05 22.55 6.22
N LEU A 404 2.00 23.52 5.29
CA LEU A 404 3.14 23.94 4.47
C LEU A 404 4.23 24.60 5.31
#